data_AF-A0A7V7CRR6-F1
#
_entry.id   AF-A0A7V7CRR6-F1
#
_cell.length_a   1.000
_cell.length_b   1.000
_cell.length_c   1.000
_cell.angle_alpha   90.00
_cell.angle_beta   90.00
_cell.angle_gamma   90.00
#
_symmetry.space_group_name_H-M   'P 1'
#
loop_
_entity.id
_entity.type
_entity.pdbx_description
1 polymer ?
#
loop_
_entity_poly.entity_id
_entity_poly.type
_entity_poly.pdbx_seq_one_letter_code
_entity_poly.pdbx_strand_id
1 'polypeptide(L)'
;MIIHLKNGKTYDTDRDLSPPERHILQKMFAWEWSAESVEQFRTKRDEAVCVGWNGSGPVQAGSALKAIMREMEKKVKDRQK
;
A
#
# COMPACT_ATOMS: atom_id res chain seq x y z
N MET A 1 3.58 -12.44 -5.03
CA MET A 1 2.13 -12.20 -5.25
C MET A 1 2.03 -11.33 -6.49
N ILE A 2 1.08 -11.63 -7.37
CA ILE A 2 0.84 -10.78 -8.55
C ILE A 2 -0.34 -9.83 -8.24
N ILE A 3 -0.14 -8.53 -8.44
CA ILE A 3 -1.18 -7.51 -8.27
C ILE A 3 -1.56 -6.95 -9.63
N HIS A 4 -2.85 -7.02 -9.94
CA HIS A 4 -3.45 -6.39 -11.10
C HIS A 4 -4.12 -5.08 -10.69
N LEU A 5 -3.74 -3.98 -11.33
CA LEU A 5 -4.40 -2.68 -11.15
C LEU A 5 -5.53 -2.53 -12.18
N LYS A 6 -6.57 -1.72 -11.86
CA LYS A 6 -7.68 -1.48 -12.81
C LYS A 6 -7.24 -0.86 -14.14
N ASN A 7 -6.07 -0.21 -14.18
CA ASN A 7 -5.52 0.38 -15.41
C ASN A 7 -4.73 -0.63 -16.28
N GLY A 8 -4.82 -1.93 -15.99
CA GLY A 8 -4.14 -2.99 -16.75
C GLY A 8 -2.68 -3.21 -16.40
N LYS A 9 -2.07 -2.37 -15.54
CA LYS A 9 -0.72 -2.63 -15.04
C LYS A 9 -0.73 -3.80 -14.07
N THR A 10 0.30 -4.63 -14.19
CA THR A 10 0.52 -5.78 -13.32
C THR A 10 1.89 -5.64 -12.66
N TYR A 11 1.96 -5.92 -11.36
CA TYR A 11 3.21 -5.95 -10.61
C TYR A 11 3.40 -7.32 -9.98
N ASP A 12 4.58 -7.89 -10.15
CA ASP A 12 5.06 -9.04 -9.39
C ASP A 12 5.77 -8.53 -8.14
N THR A 13 5.14 -8.69 -6.97
CA THR A 13 5.70 -8.15 -5.73
C THR A 13 7.06 -8.73 -5.36
N ASP A 14 7.45 -9.90 -5.85
CA ASP A 14 8.76 -10.46 -5.53
C ASP A 14 9.89 -9.81 -6.36
N ARG A 15 9.56 -9.37 -7.58
CA ARG A 15 10.51 -8.73 -8.51
C ARG A 15 10.47 -7.21 -8.45
N ASP A 16 9.29 -6.64 -8.26
CA ASP A 16 9.03 -5.20 -8.40
C ASP A 16 9.07 -4.45 -7.07
N LEU A 17 9.06 -5.16 -5.94
CA LEU A 17 9.12 -4.57 -4.60
C LEU A 17 10.30 -5.10 -3.80
N SER A 18 11.02 -4.20 -3.14
CA SER A 18 12.02 -4.56 -2.15
C SER A 18 11.38 -5.27 -0.93
N PRO A 19 12.16 -6.04 -0.14
CA PRO A 19 11.63 -6.66 1.08
C PRO A 19 10.95 -5.66 2.04
N PRO A 20 11.50 -4.45 2.32
CA PRO A 20 10.81 -3.45 3.13
C PRO A 20 9.48 -2.99 2.52
N GLU A 21 9.42 -2.79 1.21
CA GLU A 21 8.17 -2.39 0.54
C GLU A 21 7.10 -3.49 0.59
N ARG A 22 7.49 -4.76 0.50
CA ARG A 22 6.57 -5.89 0.68
C ARG A 22 5.97 -5.91 2.08
N HIS A 23 6.75 -5.60 3.11
CA HIS A 23 6.24 -5.47 4.48
C HIS A 23 5.25 -4.31 4.63
N ILE A 24 5.53 -3.16 3.99
CA ILE A 24 4.57 -2.06 3.94
C ILE A 24 3.28 -2.50 3.25
N LEU A 25 3.39 -3.14 2.09
CA LEU A 25 2.23 -3.63 1.34
C LEU A 25 1.37 -4.58 2.17
N GLN A 26 1.98 -5.49 2.95
CA GLN A 26 1.28 -6.36 3.87
C GLN A 26 0.46 -5.57 4.92
N LYS A 27 1.07 -4.56 5.55
CA LYS A 27 0.34 -3.67 6.48
C LYS A 27 -0.81 -2.95 5.77
N MET A 28 -0.59 -2.49 4.54
CA MET A 28 -1.60 -1.77 3.79
C MET A 28 -2.81 -2.63 3.45
N PHE A 29 -2.69 -3.94 3.28
CA PHE A 29 -3.87 -4.81 3.07
C PHE A 29 -4.79 -4.82 4.28
N ALA A 30 -4.23 -4.85 5.49
CA ALA A 30 -5.04 -4.77 6.71
C ALA A 30 -5.81 -3.45 6.76
N TRP A 31 -5.14 -2.32 6.45
CA TRP A 31 -5.78 -1.00 6.44
C TRP A 31 -6.76 -0.81 5.27
N GLU A 32 -6.50 -1.39 4.09
CA GLU A 32 -7.48 -1.39 2.99
C GLU A 32 -8.78 -2.05 3.47
N TRP A 33 -8.69 -3.15 4.21
CA TRP A 33 -9.86 -3.84 4.76
C TRP A 33 -10.54 -3.07 5.90
N SER A 34 -9.77 -2.55 6.86
CA SER A 34 -10.32 -1.99 8.11
C SER A 34 -10.58 -0.49 8.14
N ALA A 35 -10.04 0.28 7.18
CA ALA A 35 -10.18 1.74 7.22
C ALA A 35 -11.63 2.20 7.03
N GLU A 36 -12.10 3.05 7.94
CA GLU A 36 -13.45 3.63 7.94
C GLU A 36 -13.55 4.87 7.05
N SER A 37 -12.41 5.51 6.74
CA SER A 37 -12.32 6.68 5.84
C SER A 37 -11.09 6.64 4.94
N VAL A 38 -11.15 7.33 3.80
CA VAL A 38 -9.99 7.51 2.90
C VAL A 38 -8.88 8.27 3.62
N GLU A 39 -9.25 9.23 4.47
CA GLU A 39 -8.34 10.01 5.30
C GLU A 39 -7.59 9.11 6.29
N GLN A 40 -8.29 8.21 6.97
CA GLN A 40 -7.65 7.23 7.87
C GLN A 40 -6.67 6.34 7.12
N PHE A 41 -7.05 5.85 5.93
CA PHE A 41 -6.16 5.05 5.10
C PHE A 41 -4.90 5.83 4.71
N ARG A 42 -5.02 7.11 4.31
CA ARG A 42 -3.87 7.97 3.97
C ARG A 42 -2.95 8.19 5.16
N THR A 43 -3.50 8.50 6.33
CA THR A 43 -2.70 8.66 7.56
C THR A 43 -1.94 7.38 7.88
N LYS A 44 -2.60 6.22 7.80
CA LYS A 44 -1.96 4.92 8.06
C LYS A 44 -0.94 4.52 7.01
N ARG A 45 -1.14 4.91 5.76
CA ARG A 45 -0.13 4.78 4.70
C ARG A 45 1.13 5.56 5.04
N ASP A 46 0.98 6.83 5.40
CA ASP A 46 2.12 7.71 5.67
C ASP A 46 2.86 7.28 6.94
N GLU A 47 2.14 6.83 7.96
CA GLU A 47 2.70 6.19 9.17
C GLU A 47 3.49 4.91 8.83
N ALA A 48 2.93 4.03 8.00
CA ALA A 48 3.60 2.78 7.60
C ALA A 48 4.92 3.05 6.87
N VAL A 49 4.93 4.02 5.95
CA VAL A 49 6.12 4.41 5.19
C VAL A 49 7.17 5.07 6.11
N CYS A 50 6.75 5.88 7.09
CA CYS A 50 7.64 6.58 8.00
C CYS A 50 8.28 5.67 9.05
N VAL A 51 7.49 4.79 9.68
CA VAL A 51 7.95 3.89 10.75
C VAL A 51 8.65 2.65 10.16
N GLY A 52 8.27 2.26 8.95
CA GLY A 52 8.74 1.02 8.34
C GLY A 52 8.09 -0.22 8.96
N TRP A 53 8.80 -1.35 8.89
CA TRP A 53 8.39 -2.59 9.51
C TRP A 53 9.00 -2.71 10.90
N ASN A 54 8.18 -2.83 11.95
CA ASN A 54 8.63 -2.94 13.35
C ASN A 54 9.69 -1.90 13.77
N GLY A 55 9.57 -0.65 13.30
CA GLY A 55 10.53 0.40 13.63
C GLY A 55 11.86 0.29 12.87
N SER A 56 11.89 -0.42 11.74
CA SER A 56 13.07 -0.50 10.85
C SER A 56 13.51 0.85 10.28
N GLY A 57 12.72 1.91 10.48
CA GLY A 57 12.96 3.24 9.94
C GLY A 57 12.24 3.48 8.62
N PRO A 58 12.34 4.70 8.07
CA PRO A 58 11.58 5.13 6.92
C PRO A 58 11.92 4.30 5.67
N VAL A 59 10.86 3.84 4.98
CA VAL A 59 10.98 3.08 3.74
C VAL A 59 10.72 4.02 2.57
N GLN A 60 11.70 4.19 1.69
CA GLN A 60 11.50 4.97 0.48
C GLN A 60 10.64 4.19 -0.52
N ALA A 61 9.36 4.56 -0.63
CA ALA A 61 8.44 3.90 -1.56
C ALA A 61 8.81 4.18 -3.03
N GLY A 62 9.10 3.12 -3.77
CA GLY A 62 9.31 3.10 -5.21
C GLY A 62 8.03 3.35 -6.01
N SER A 63 8.18 3.42 -7.32
CA SER A 63 7.07 3.69 -8.25
C SER A 63 6.00 2.59 -8.22
N ALA A 64 6.40 1.32 -8.10
CA ALA A 64 5.50 0.18 -8.01
C ALA A 64 4.64 0.25 -6.74
N LEU A 65 5.25 0.38 -5.55
CA LEU A 65 4.51 0.47 -4.29
C LEU A 65 3.55 1.67 -4.29
N LYS A 66 4.00 2.83 -4.78
CA LYS A 66 3.14 4.03 -4.91
C LYS A 66 1.94 3.80 -5.81
N ALA A 67 2.12 3.11 -6.93
CA ALA A 67 1.02 2.80 -7.85
C ALA A 67 0.00 1.87 -7.19
N ILE A 68 0.47 0.85 -6.47
CA ILE A 68 -0.37 -0.10 -5.76
C ILE A 68 -1.15 0.62 -4.64
N MET A 69 -0.48 1.38 -3.76
CA MET A 69 -1.15 2.10 -2.66
C MET A 69 -2.22 3.09 -3.15
N ARG A 70 -2.00 3.74 -4.31
CA ARG A 70 -3.02 4.59 -4.94
C ARG A 70 -4.24 3.79 -5.39
N GLU A 71 -4.06 2.57 -5.87
CA GLU A 71 -5.16 1.70 -6.25
C GLU A 71 -5.93 1.20 -5.03
N MET A 72 -5.23 0.87 -3.94
CA MET A 72 -5.85 0.52 -2.64
C MET A 72 -6.69 1.68 -2.10
N GLU A 73 -6.18 2.91 -2.17
CA GLU A 73 -6.92 4.11 -1.76
C GLU A 73 -8.23 4.29 -2.56
N LYS A 74 -8.20 4.02 -3.88
CA LYS A 74 -9.42 4.05 -4.70
C LYS A 74 -10.43 2.98 -4.26
N LYS A 75 -9.97 1.78 -3.91
CA LYS A 75 -10.87 0.72 -3.42
C LYS A 75 -11.53 1.09 -2.09
N VAL A 76 -10.78 1.68 -1.16
CA VAL A 76 -11.33 2.22 0.10
C VAL A 76 -12.39 3.28 -0.20
N LYS A 77 -12.10 4.20 -1.13
CA LYS A 77 -13.07 5.22 -1.58
C LYS A 77 -14.31 4.60 -2.22
N ASP A 78 -14.15 3.57 -3.05
CA ASP A 78 -15.26 2.90 -3.73
C ASP A 78 -16.14 2.13 -2.74
N ARG A 79 -15.60 1.60 -1.64
CA ARG A 79 -16.38 0.94 -0.56
C ARG A 79 -17.27 1.90 0.23
N GLN A 80 -16.87 3.16 0.35
CA GLN A 80 -17.56 4.17 1.17
C GLN A 80 -18.68 4.91 0.41
N LYS A 81 -18.96 4.51 -0.84
CA LYS A 81 -20.07 5.01 -1.65
C LYS A 81 -21.26 4.08 -1.54
#